data_AF-A0A7X7ZFZ6-F1
#
_entry.id   AF-A0A7X7ZFZ6-F1
#
_cell.length_a   1.000
_cell.length_b   1.000
_cell.length_c   1.000
_cell.angle_alpha   90.00
_cell.angle_beta   90.00
_cell.angle_gamma   90.00
#
_symmetry.space_group_name_H-M   'P 1'
#
loop_
_entity.id
_entity.type
_entity.pdbx_description
1 polymer ?
#
loop_
_entity_poly.entity_id
_entity_poly.type
_entity_poly.pdbx_seq_one_letter_code
_entity_poly.pdbx_strand_id
1 'polypeptide(L)'
;QVTKARKSIAQFKLREGQAIGCHVTLRGDRMWEFADRLLTLALPRIRDFRGLNSNQFDGRGNYTFGLNEQVMFHEIDQDKIDRVRGMDITFVTSATTDAEGRALLKQLGFPFKPVDDAKIVRRRSNVQYKSKSAAKAAAKRKK
;
A
#
# COMPACT_ATOMS: atom_id res chain seq x y z
N GLN A 1 1.70 13.92 14.99
CA GLN A 1 2.32 13.62 16.30
C GLN A 1 3.75 13.18 16.09
N VAL A 2 4.65 13.49 17.02
CA VAL A 2 6.06 13.06 16.97
C VAL A 2 6.18 11.68 17.63
N THR A 3 6.74 10.73 16.90
CA THR A 3 6.97 9.38 17.38
C THR A 3 8.34 9.32 18.07
N LYS A 4 8.35 8.91 19.34
CA LYS A 4 9.57 8.69 20.13
C LYS A 4 9.96 7.21 20.12
N ALA A 5 11.25 6.94 20.13
CA ALA A 5 11.79 5.59 20.24
C ALA A 5 11.40 4.96 21.59
N ARG A 6 10.82 3.76 21.55
CA ARG A 6 10.44 3.00 22.76
C ARG A 6 11.58 2.16 23.35
N LYS A 7 12.61 1.88 22.55
CA LYS A 7 13.75 1.04 22.93
C LYS A 7 15.04 1.70 22.45
N SER A 8 16.10 1.54 23.23
CA SER A 8 17.45 1.92 22.82
C SER A 8 18.06 0.82 21.96
N ILE A 9 18.58 1.19 20.77
CA ILE A 9 19.23 0.26 19.85
C ILE A 9 20.55 0.89 19.37
N ALA A 10 21.67 0.34 19.85
CA ALA A 10 22.99 0.91 19.62
C ALA A 10 23.40 0.93 18.14
N GLN A 11 23.02 -0.09 17.35
CA GLN A 11 23.35 -0.18 15.93
C GLN A 11 22.79 1.00 15.10
N PHE A 12 21.61 1.50 15.46
CA PHE A 12 20.99 2.67 14.83
C PHE A 12 21.34 3.98 15.55
N LYS A 13 22.25 3.94 16.54
CA LYS A 13 22.60 5.06 17.42
C LYS A 13 21.36 5.70 18.08
N LEU A 14 20.33 4.90 18.34
CA LEU A 14 19.04 5.34 18.82
C LEU A 14 18.93 5.16 20.33
N ARG A 15 18.50 6.21 21.03
CA ARG A 15 18.21 6.18 22.47
C ARG A 15 16.72 6.22 22.73
N GLU A 16 16.28 5.58 23.82
CA GLU A 16 14.90 5.65 24.28
C GLU A 16 14.46 7.11 24.50
N GLY A 17 13.23 7.43 24.09
CA GLY A 17 12.67 8.77 24.16
C GLY A 17 13.11 9.72 23.03
N GLN A 18 14.09 9.35 22.22
CA GLN A 18 14.54 10.17 21.08
C GLN A 18 13.47 10.23 19.99
N ALA A 19 13.26 11.43 19.43
CA ALA A 19 12.35 11.62 18.29
C ALA A 19 12.93 10.96 17.03
N ILE A 20 12.17 10.06 16.42
CA ILE A 20 12.61 9.29 15.23
C ILE A 20 11.75 9.54 14.00
N GLY A 21 10.48 9.92 14.17
CA GLY A 21 9.59 10.13 13.06
C GLY A 21 8.35 10.92 13.43
N CYS A 22 7.46 11.07 12.46
CA CYS A 22 6.16 11.69 12.66
C CYS A 22 5.08 10.82 12.04
N HIS A 23 3.88 10.87 12.59
CA HIS A 23 2.71 10.22 12.02
C HIS A 23 1.49 11.11 12.21
N VAL A 24 0.52 10.96 11.31
CA VAL A 24 -0.76 11.65 11.37
C VAL A 24 -1.84 10.62 11.06
N THR A 25 -2.95 10.67 11.80
CA THR A 25 -4.14 9.89 11.48
C THR A 25 -5.22 10.85 10.99
N LEU A 26 -5.71 10.62 9.78
CA LEU A 26 -6.84 11.36 9.21
C LEU A 26 -8.11 10.53 9.34
N ARG A 27 -9.23 11.16 9.73
CA ARG A 27 -10.55 10.54 9.86
C ARG A 27 -11.64 11.54 9.43
N GLY A 28 -12.81 11.02 9.03
CA GLY A 28 -13.94 11.83 8.58
C GLY A 28 -13.63 12.60 7.30
N ASP A 29 -14.17 13.81 7.17
CA ASP A 29 -14.08 14.62 5.95
C ASP A 29 -12.64 14.91 5.52
N ARG A 30 -11.76 15.22 6.48
CA ARG A 30 -10.33 15.48 6.22
C ARG A 30 -9.60 14.29 5.58
N MET A 31 -10.05 13.07 5.85
CA MET A 31 -9.49 11.87 5.21
C MET A 31 -9.88 11.83 3.73
N TRP A 32 -11.16 12.10 3.43
CA TRP A 32 -11.67 12.11 2.07
C TRP A 32 -11.04 13.23 1.23
N GLU A 33 -10.92 14.44 1.78
CA GLU A 33 -10.22 15.54 1.12
C GLU A 33 -8.74 15.24 0.84
N PHE A 34 -8.06 14.53 1.75
CA PHE A 34 -6.69 14.11 1.51
C PHE A 34 -6.62 13.03 0.44
N ALA A 35 -7.52 12.04 0.47
CA ALA A 35 -7.58 10.97 -0.52
C ALA A 35 -7.85 11.53 -1.92
N ASP A 36 -8.78 12.47 -2.05
CA ASP A 36 -9.07 13.14 -3.32
C ASP A 36 -7.86 13.93 -3.84
N ARG A 37 -7.24 14.80 -3.01
CA ARG A 37 -6.02 15.52 -3.41
C ARG A 37 -4.87 14.58 -3.77
N LEU A 38 -4.72 13.49 -3.05
CA LEU A 38 -3.70 12.48 -3.33
C LEU A 38 -3.93 11.84 -4.71
N LEU A 39 -5.16 11.38 -4.99
CA LEU A 39 -5.50 10.69 -6.23
C LEU A 39 -5.49 11.62 -7.45
N THR A 40 -6.10 12.80 -7.30
CA THR A 40 -6.37 13.73 -8.39
C THR A 40 -5.18 14.64 -8.69
N LEU A 41 -4.42 15.07 -7.66
CA LEU A 41 -3.32 16.03 -7.83
C LEU A 41 -1.94 15.38 -7.67
N ALA A 42 -1.73 14.61 -6.60
CA ALA A 42 -0.39 14.17 -6.24
C ALA A 42 0.12 12.98 -7.08
N LEU A 43 -0.67 11.90 -7.19
CA LEU A 43 -0.25 10.69 -7.92
C LEU A 43 0.11 10.95 -9.40
N PRO A 44 -0.66 11.73 -10.18
CA PRO A 44 -0.33 12.02 -11.58
C PRO A 44 0.98 12.81 -11.75
N ARG A 45 1.42 13.56 -10.73
CA ARG A 45 2.67 14.33 -10.77
C ARG A 45 3.90 13.50 -10.42
N ILE A 46 3.73 12.26 -9.97
CA ILE A 46 4.87 11.38 -9.71
C ILE A 46 5.56 11.06 -11.04
N ARG A 47 6.87 11.32 -11.11
CA ARG A 47 7.68 11.00 -12.29
C ARG A 47 7.63 9.49 -12.57
N ASP A 48 7.40 9.13 -13.84
CA ASP A 48 7.29 7.76 -14.31
C ASP A 48 6.21 6.93 -13.57
N PHE A 49 5.10 7.56 -13.20
CA PHE A 49 4.00 6.88 -12.54
C PHE A 49 3.33 5.85 -13.46
N ARG A 50 3.50 4.56 -13.15
CA ARG A 50 2.88 3.44 -13.88
C ARG A 50 1.65 2.87 -13.19
N GLY A 51 1.18 3.52 -12.13
CA GLY A 51 0.16 2.99 -11.23
C GLY A 51 0.72 2.35 -9.96
N LEU A 52 -0.16 2.13 -9.00
CA LEU A 52 0.09 1.53 -7.70
C LEU A 52 0.18 0.00 -7.80
N ASN A 53 1.04 -0.60 -6.98
CA ASN A 53 1.17 -2.06 -6.91
C ASN A 53 -0.04 -2.64 -6.17
N SER A 54 -0.80 -3.51 -6.82
CA SER A 54 -2.00 -4.11 -6.21
C SER A 54 -1.68 -5.28 -5.27
N ASN A 55 -0.40 -5.62 -5.06
CA ASN A 55 0.02 -6.67 -4.14
C ASN A 55 0.38 -6.17 -2.74
N GLN A 56 0.25 -4.86 -2.45
CA GLN A 56 0.60 -4.28 -1.16
C GLN A 56 -0.56 -4.32 -0.13
N PHE A 57 -1.42 -5.33 -0.22
CA PHE A 57 -2.44 -5.58 0.77
C PHE A 57 -1.89 -6.50 1.87
N ASP A 58 -2.39 -6.34 3.09
CA ASP A 58 -1.91 -7.05 4.29
C ASP A 58 -2.63 -8.38 4.59
N GLY A 59 -3.51 -8.84 3.70
CA GLY A 59 -4.34 -10.02 3.89
C GLY A 59 -5.69 -9.73 4.56
N ARG A 60 -5.89 -8.51 5.08
CA ARG A 60 -7.11 -8.07 5.77
C ARG A 60 -7.71 -6.83 5.10
N GLY A 61 -7.43 -6.63 3.81
CA GLY A 61 -8.02 -5.53 3.06
C GLY A 61 -7.46 -4.14 3.37
N ASN A 62 -6.39 -4.03 4.17
CA ASN A 62 -5.68 -2.75 4.35
C ASN A 62 -4.62 -2.62 3.26
N TYR A 63 -4.46 -1.40 2.76
CA TYR A 63 -3.54 -1.12 1.66
C TYR A 63 -2.45 -0.15 2.11
N THR A 64 -1.19 -0.51 1.90
CA THR A 64 -0.05 0.36 2.25
C THR A 64 0.81 0.61 1.04
N PHE A 65 1.24 1.85 0.83
CA PHE A 65 2.25 2.17 -0.17
C PHE A 65 3.09 3.35 0.28
N GLY A 66 4.32 3.38 -0.23
CA GLY A 66 5.28 4.45 0.02
C GLY A 66 5.35 5.43 -1.14
N LEU A 67 5.56 6.69 -0.81
CA LEU A 67 5.99 7.77 -1.69
C LEU A 67 7.45 8.08 -1.36
N ASN A 68 8.30 8.15 -2.38
CA ASN A 68 9.73 8.39 -2.18
C ASN A 68 10.05 9.86 -1.87
N GLU A 69 9.20 10.76 -2.32
CA GLU A 69 9.41 12.20 -2.27
C GLU A 69 8.13 12.87 -1.77
N GLN A 70 8.24 14.08 -1.24
CA GLN A 70 7.11 14.91 -0.79
C GLN A 70 6.69 15.96 -1.82
N VAL A 71 7.51 16.22 -2.84
CA VAL A 71 7.37 17.36 -3.78
C VAL A 71 6.17 17.31 -4.71
N MET A 72 5.46 16.19 -4.79
CA MET A 72 4.27 16.05 -5.64
C MET A 72 3.04 16.78 -5.09
N PHE A 73 3.01 17.09 -3.79
CA PHE A 73 1.95 17.90 -3.20
C PHE A 73 2.14 19.38 -3.56
N HIS A 74 1.10 20.04 -4.06
CA HIS A 74 1.15 21.47 -4.42
C HIS A 74 1.28 22.38 -3.19
N GLU A 75 0.89 21.87 -2.03
CA GLU A 75 0.97 22.57 -0.76
C GLU A 75 2.40 22.69 -0.24
N ILE A 76 3.34 21.92 -0.81
CA ILE A 76 4.74 21.94 -0.42
C ILE A 76 5.51 22.87 -1.36
N ASP A 77 6.11 23.89 -0.78
CA ASP A 77 7.03 24.80 -1.43
C ASP A 77 8.38 24.09 -1.65
N GLN A 78 8.72 23.80 -2.91
CA GLN A 78 9.91 23.04 -3.28
C GLN A 78 11.21 23.78 -2.94
N ASP A 79 11.18 25.12 -2.97
CA ASP A 79 12.37 25.95 -2.74
C ASP A 79 12.77 25.96 -1.25
N LYS A 80 11.84 25.60 -0.36
CA LYS A 80 12.08 25.51 1.10
C LYS A 80 12.50 24.13 1.57
N ILE A 81 12.61 23.16 0.67
CA ILE A 81 12.96 21.78 1.04
C ILE A 81 14.48 21.66 1.18
N ASP A 82 14.92 21.26 2.38
CA ASP A 82 16.32 20.96 2.67
C ASP A 82 16.76 19.61 2.06
N ARG A 83 15.89 18.60 2.20
CA ARG A 83 16.13 17.22 1.79
C ARG A 83 14.84 16.55 1.36
N VAL A 84 14.96 15.66 0.38
CA VAL A 84 13.86 14.78 -0.03
C VAL A 84 13.58 13.78 1.11
N ARG A 85 12.30 13.69 1.51
CA ARG A 85 11.80 12.80 2.55
C ARG A 85 10.58 12.08 1.99
N GLY A 86 10.63 10.75 1.98
CA GLY A 86 9.49 9.93 1.64
C GLY A 86 8.45 9.89 2.75
N MET A 87 7.32 9.25 2.45
CA MET A 87 6.27 8.94 3.42
C MET A 87 5.58 7.64 3.07
N ASP A 88 5.14 6.91 4.08
CA ASP A 88 4.28 5.75 3.91
C ASP A 88 2.84 6.12 4.25
N ILE A 89 1.92 5.69 3.39
CA ILE A 89 0.49 5.94 3.53
C ILE A 89 -0.21 4.58 3.63
N THR A 90 -1.02 4.42 4.68
CA THR A 90 -1.84 3.23 4.89
C THR A 90 -3.31 3.60 4.90
N PHE A 91 -4.08 2.99 4.00
CA PHE A 91 -5.53 3.03 3.98
C PHE A 91 -6.06 1.82 4.73
N VAL A 92 -6.70 2.09 5.87
CA VAL A 92 -7.35 1.07 6.70
C VAL A 92 -8.81 1.00 6.30
N THR A 93 -9.30 -0.19 5.98
CA THR A 93 -10.69 -0.40 5.56
C THR A 93 -11.39 -1.42 6.44
N SER A 94 -12.71 -1.51 6.31
CA SER A 94 -13.53 -2.52 6.97
C SER A 94 -13.59 -3.84 6.19
N ALA A 95 -12.93 -3.93 5.04
CA ALA A 95 -12.90 -5.15 4.23
C ALA A 95 -12.27 -6.30 5.03
N THR A 96 -12.75 -7.51 4.79
CA THR A 96 -12.20 -8.71 5.47
C THR A 96 -11.17 -9.43 4.62
N THR A 97 -11.19 -9.17 3.31
CA THR A 97 -10.29 -9.79 2.34
C THR A 97 -9.64 -8.76 1.42
N ASP A 98 -8.47 -9.09 0.90
CA ASP A 98 -7.76 -8.24 -0.07
C ASP A 98 -8.53 -8.06 -1.38
N ALA A 99 -9.42 -8.99 -1.72
CA ALA A 99 -10.25 -8.88 -2.91
C ALA A 99 -11.29 -7.76 -2.75
N GLU A 100 -11.96 -7.71 -1.59
CA GLU A 100 -12.91 -6.66 -1.23
C GLU A 100 -12.22 -5.30 -1.11
N GLY A 101 -11.12 -5.24 -0.35
CA GLY A 101 -10.37 -3.99 -0.16
C GLY A 101 -9.86 -3.42 -1.48
N ARG A 102 -9.39 -4.27 -2.38
CA ARG A 102 -8.96 -3.85 -3.72
C ARG A 102 -10.12 -3.40 -4.59
N ALA A 103 -11.25 -4.11 -4.57
CA ALA A 103 -12.42 -3.71 -5.34
C ALA A 103 -12.92 -2.34 -4.89
N LEU A 104 -12.96 -2.09 -3.57
CA LEU A 104 -13.30 -0.79 -3.00
C LEU A 104 -12.36 0.31 -3.47
N LEU A 105 -11.04 0.14 -3.29
CA LEU A 105 -10.07 1.16 -3.68
C LEU A 105 -10.07 1.40 -5.20
N LYS A 106 -10.29 0.36 -6.01
CA LYS A 106 -10.39 0.49 -7.46
C LYS A 106 -11.60 1.33 -7.87
N GLN A 107 -12.75 1.12 -7.23
CA GLN A 107 -13.96 1.94 -7.47
C GLN A 107 -13.81 3.36 -6.95
N LEU A 108 -13.00 3.55 -5.90
CA LEU A 108 -12.66 4.87 -5.38
C LEU A 108 -11.67 5.65 -6.29
N GLY A 109 -11.17 5.03 -7.36
CA GLY A 109 -10.31 5.69 -8.33
C GLY A 109 -8.81 5.46 -8.12
N PHE A 110 -8.40 4.49 -7.28
CA PHE A 110 -6.99 4.17 -7.13
C PHE A 110 -6.42 3.58 -8.44
N PRO A 111 -5.36 4.18 -9.01
CA PRO A 111 -4.80 3.75 -10.28
C PRO A 111 -3.86 2.55 -10.08
N PHE A 112 -4.41 1.34 -9.99
CA PHE A 112 -3.60 0.11 -9.89
C PHE A 112 -2.96 -0.31 -11.23
N LYS A 113 -1.78 -0.94 -11.17
CA LYS A 113 -1.09 -1.49 -12.35
C LYS A 113 -1.93 -2.58 -13.04
N PRO A 114 -2.20 -2.49 -14.34
CA PRO A 114 -3.03 -3.48 -15.08
C PRO A 114 -2.46 -4.91 -15.07
N VAL A 115 -1.13 -5.04 -15.05
CA VAL A 115 -0.43 -6.33 -15.16
C VAL A 115 -0.65 -7.21 -13.93
N ASP A 116 -0.92 -6.62 -12.77
CA ASP A 116 -1.07 -7.37 -11.53
C ASP A 116 -2.43 -8.11 -11.46
N ASP A 117 -3.48 -7.54 -12.05
CA ASP A 117 -4.78 -8.23 -12.19
C ASP A 117 -4.61 -9.53 -13.02
N ALA A 118 -3.82 -9.48 -14.10
CA ALA A 118 -3.55 -10.64 -14.95
C ALA A 118 -2.67 -11.72 -14.27
N LYS A 119 -1.68 -11.32 -13.47
CA LYS A 119 -0.85 -12.25 -12.68
C LYS A 119 -1.66 -12.98 -11.60
N ILE A 120 -2.64 -12.31 -11.00
CA ILE A 120 -3.50 -12.91 -9.98
C ILE A 120 -4.46 -13.93 -10.62
N VAL A 121 -5.05 -13.60 -11.77
CA VAL A 121 -5.87 -14.54 -12.54
C VAL A 121 -5.05 -15.79 -12.89
N ARG A 122 -3.80 -15.61 -13.37
CA ARG A 122 -2.87 -16.72 -13.67
C ARG A 122 -2.46 -17.54 -12.43
N ARG A 123 -2.25 -16.90 -11.27
CA ARG A 123 -1.96 -17.63 -10.01
C ARG A 123 -3.17 -18.45 -9.56
N ARG A 124 -4.39 -17.90 -9.63
CA ARG A 124 -5.63 -18.61 -9.28
C ARG A 124 -5.87 -19.81 -10.18
N SER A 125 -5.70 -19.67 -11.50
CA SER A 125 -5.84 -20.78 -12.46
C SER A 125 -4.80 -21.87 -12.22
N ASN A 126 -3.54 -21.52 -11.94
CA ASN A 126 -2.48 -22.49 -11.68
C ASN A 126 -2.68 -23.25 -10.36
N VAL A 127 -3.15 -22.59 -9.30
CA VAL A 127 -3.48 -23.26 -8.03
C VAL A 127 -4.64 -24.23 -8.21
N GLN A 128 -5.69 -23.84 -8.95
CA GLN A 128 -6.83 -24.70 -9.24
C GLN A 128 -6.49 -25.89 -10.16
N TYR A 129 -5.57 -25.70 -11.12
CA TYR A 129 -5.05 -26.80 -11.92
C TYR A 129 -4.26 -27.81 -11.07
N LYS A 130 -3.38 -27.32 -10.20
CA LYS A 130 -2.52 -28.16 -9.34
C LYS A 130 -3.32 -28.93 -8.29
N SER A 131 -4.39 -28.35 -7.75
CA SER A 131 -5.30 -29.06 -6.83
C SER A 131 -6.11 -30.15 -7.53
N LYS A 132 -6.62 -29.89 -8.75
CA LYS A 132 -7.32 -30.89 -9.57
C LYS A 132 -6.39 -32.04 -10.00
N SER A 133 -5.15 -31.75 -10.37
CA SER A 133 -4.18 -32.81 -10.73
C SER A 133 -3.79 -33.68 -9.54
N ALA A 134 -3.62 -33.08 -8.35
CA ALA A 134 -3.33 -33.80 -7.12
C ALA A 134 -4.51 -34.70 -6.70
N ALA A 135 -5.74 -34.20 -6.78
CA ALA A 135 -6.95 -34.97 -6.51
C ALA A 135 -7.10 -36.16 -7.47
N LYS A 136 -6.84 -35.94 -8.77
CA LYS A 136 -6.88 -37.00 -9.80
C LYS A 136 -5.80 -38.06 -9.60
N ALA A 137 -4.59 -37.66 -9.19
CA ALA A 137 -3.50 -38.58 -8.86
C ALA A 137 -3.79 -39.41 -7.59
N ALA A 138 -4.39 -38.81 -6.57
CA ALA A 138 -4.79 -39.50 -5.35
C ALA A 138 -5.93 -40.52 -5.60
N ALA A 139 -6.91 -40.17 -6.44
CA ALA A 139 -7.98 -41.09 -6.83
C ALA A 139 -7.45 -42.30 -7.63
N LYS A 140 -6.40 -42.11 -8.44
CA LYS A 140 -5.78 -43.20 -9.23
C LYS A 140 -4.97 -44.18 -8.38
N ARG A 141 -4.52 -43.79 -7.17
CA ARG A 141 -3.80 -44.65 -6.22
C ARG A 141 -4.71 -45.52 -5.33
N LYS A 142 -6.02 -45.26 -5.33
CA LYS A 142 -7.03 -46.02 -4.55
C LYS A 142 -7.80 -47.06 -5.39
N LYS A 143 -7.45 -47.21 -6.66
CA LYS A 143 -7.87 -48.31 -7.55
C LYS A 143 -6.67 -49.19 -7.81
#